data_AF-A0A2N2FWP0-F1
#
_entry.id   AF-A0A2N2FWP0-F1
#
_cell.length_a   1.000
_cell.length_b   1.000
_cell.length_c   1.000
_cell.angle_alpha   90.00
_cell.angle_beta   90.00
_cell.angle_gamma   90.00
#
_symmetry.space_group_name_H-M   'P 1'
#
loop_
_entity.id
_entity.type
_entity.pdbx_description
1 polymer ?
#
loop_
_entity_poly.entity_id
_entity_poly.type
_entity_poly.pdbx_seq_one_letter_code
_entity_poly.pdbx_strand_id
1 'polypeptide(L)' 'MAMTVEIKGNKLCIEIDLEKPTPSASRKTLVVASTRGNAVTTAEVDGKPITIGLNAYIKP' A
#
# COMPACT_ATOMS: atom_id res chain seq x y z
N MET A 1 -7.14 -4.63 -8.45
CA MET A 1 -6.02 -4.20 -7.62
C MET A 1 -5.46 -5.43 -6.94
N ALA A 2 -4.44 -6.01 -7.55
CA ALA A 2 -3.64 -7.03 -6.92
C ALA A 2 -2.57 -6.34 -6.06
N MET A 3 -2.31 -6.88 -4.87
CA MET A 3 -1.23 -6.43 -3.99
C MET A 3 -0.44 -7.65 -3.56
N THR A 4 0.86 -7.63 -3.82
CA THR A 4 1.82 -8.65 -3.41
C THR A 4 2.71 -8.06 -2.34
N VAL A 5 2.94 -8.82 -1.26
CA VAL A 5 3.74 -8.39 -0.11
C VAL A 5 4.73 -9.47 0.22
N GLU A 6 6.01 -9.13 0.21
CA GLU A 6 7.10 -10.05 0.49
C GLU A 6 8.13 -9.40 1.41
N ILE A 7 8.73 -10.20 2.30
CA ILE A 7 9.86 -9.77 3.11
C ILE A 7 11.13 -10.36 2.50
N LYS A 8 12.04 -9.48 2.06
CA LYS A 8 13.33 -9.86 1.46
C LYS A 8 14.46 -9.38 2.36
N GLY A 9 14.99 -10.30 3.18
CA GLY A 9 15.95 -9.96 4.23
C GLY A 9 15.29 -9.05 5.29
N ASN A 10 15.84 -7.85 5.48
CA ASN A 10 15.29 -6.85 6.41
C ASN A 10 14.47 -5.76 5.69
N LYS A 11 13.88 -6.07 4.53
CA LYS A 11 13.09 -5.11 3.73
C LYS A 11 11.70 -5.67 3.46
N LEU A 12 10.69 -4.81 3.65
CA LEU A 12 9.32 -5.06 3.22
C LEU A 12 9.15 -4.57 1.78
N CYS A 13 8.90 -5.49 0.86
CA CYS A 13 8.64 -5.23 -0.55
C CYS A 13 7.13 -5.31 -0.81
N ILE A 14 6.56 -4.22 -1.31
CA ILE A 14 5.14 -4.13 -1.63
C ILE A 14 5.02 -3.80 -3.12
N GLU A 15 4.34 -4.66 -3.85
CA GLU A 15 3.98 -4.44 -5.24
C GLU A 15 2.46 -4.27 -5.30
N ILE A 16 2.01 -3.16 -5.86
CA ILE A 16 0.60 -2.81 -5.96
C ILE A 16 0.35 -2.09 -7.28
N ASP A 17 -0.80 -2.39 -7.91
CA ASP A 17 -1.19 -1.74 -9.17
C ASP A 17 -1.26 -0.21 -8.99
N LEU A 18 -0.73 0.50 -9.99
CA LEU A 18 -0.96 1.94 -10.13
C LEU A 18 -2.40 2.18 -10.62
N GLU A 19 -3.01 3.24 -10.11
CA GLU A 19 -4.30 3.75 -10.56
C GLU A 19 -4.15 5.11 -11.24
N LYS A 20 -5.18 5.50 -12.02
CA LYS A 20 -5.24 6.87 -12.56
C LYS A 20 -5.20 7.86 -11.38
N PRO A 21 -4.40 8.94 -11.46
CA PRO A 21 -4.33 9.95 -10.41
C PRO A 21 -5.73 10.43 -10.03
N THR A 22 -6.16 10.11 -8.81
CA THR A 22 -7.53 10.36 -8.34
C THR A 22 -7.50 11.31 -7.14
N PRO A 23 -8.31 12.38 -7.11
CA PRO A 23 -8.34 13.30 -5.98
C PRO A 23 -8.59 12.57 -4.66
N SER A 24 -7.77 12.88 -3.65
CA SER A 24 -8.03 12.42 -2.28
C SER A 24 -9.27 13.07 -1.69
N ALA A 25 -9.81 12.51 -0.60
CA ALA A 25 -11.01 13.02 0.06
C ALA A 25 -10.88 14.50 0.49
N SER A 26 -9.69 14.91 0.93
CA SER A 26 -9.39 16.31 1.29
C SER A 26 -9.06 17.20 0.09
N ARG A 27 -8.96 16.61 -1.12
CA ARG A 27 -8.53 17.24 -2.37
C ARG A 27 -7.15 17.88 -2.35
N LYS A 28 -6.31 17.53 -1.37
CA LYS A 28 -4.95 18.07 -1.24
C LYS A 28 -3.89 17.28 -2.03
N THR A 29 -4.24 16.10 -2.51
CA THR A 29 -3.31 15.16 -3.16
C THR A 29 -4.04 14.36 -4.24
N LEU A 30 -3.27 13.81 -5.19
CA LEU A 30 -3.77 12.83 -6.17
C LEU A 30 -3.23 11.44 -5.81
N VAL A 31 -4.10 10.52 -5.42
CA VAL A 31 -3.73 9.14 -5.09
C VAL A 31 -3.43 8.37 -6.38
N VAL A 32 -2.31 7.65 -6.38
CA VAL A 32 -1.82 6.87 -7.54
C VAL A 32 -1.62 5.39 -7.21
N ALA A 33 -1.61 5.01 -5.93
CA ALA A 33 -1.77 3.64 -5.47
C ALA A 33 -2.24 3.66 -4.01
N SER A 34 -3.15 2.77 -3.64
CA SER A 34 -3.69 2.74 -2.28
C SER A 34 -4.22 1.36 -1.92
N THR A 35 -4.08 0.95 -0.66
CA THR A 35 -4.80 -0.20 -0.11
C THR A 35 -6.26 0.10 0.22
N ARG A 36 -6.69 1.36 0.07
CA ARG A 36 -8.03 1.86 0.41
C ARG A 36 -8.46 1.55 1.85
N GLY A 37 -7.48 1.44 2.75
CA GLY A 37 -7.67 1.05 4.14
C GLY A 37 -6.59 0.08 4.61
N ASN A 38 -6.82 -0.54 5.75
CA ASN A 38 -5.92 -1.57 6.27
C ASN A 38 -6.17 -2.89 5.54
N ALA A 39 -5.12 -3.45 4.95
CA ALA A 39 -5.13 -4.77 4.34
C ALA A 39 -4.26 -5.72 5.18
N VAL A 40 -4.86 -6.81 5.65
CA VAL A 40 -4.10 -7.91 6.29
C VAL A 40 -3.39 -8.69 5.20
N THR A 41 -2.11 -8.95 5.37
CA THR A 41 -1.27 -9.62 4.37
C THR A 41 -0.90 -11.03 4.84
N THR A 42 -0.37 -11.83 3.93
CA THR A 42 0.22 -13.15 4.25
C THR A 42 1.68 -13.06 4.66
N ALA A 43 2.31 -11.89 4.56
CA ALA A 43 3.67 -11.69 5.05
C ALA A 43 3.67 -11.63 6.58
N GLU A 44 4.65 -12.28 7.20
CA GLU A 44 4.69 -12.43 8.66
C GLU A 44 5.95 -11.81 9.27
N VAL A 45 5.78 -11.19 10.44
CA VAL A 45 6.87 -10.82 11.35
C VAL A 45 6.59 -11.52 12.68
N ASP A 46 7.57 -12.26 13.20
CA ASP A 46 7.44 -13.07 14.42
C ASP A 46 6.26 -14.06 14.39
N GLY A 47 6.00 -14.65 13.21
CA GLY A 47 4.89 -15.60 13.00
C GLY A 47 3.50 -14.97 13.04
N LYS A 48 3.40 -13.64 12.91
CA LYS A 48 2.13 -12.90 12.89
C LYS A 48 1.97 -12.17 11.56
N PRO A 49 0.81 -12.27 10.90
CA PRO A 49 0.55 -11.53 9.67
C PRO A 49 0.60 -10.03 9.91
N ILE A 50 1.27 -9.31 9.03
CA ILE A 50 1.35 -7.85 9.12
C ILE A 50 0.14 -7.21 8.42
N THR A 51 -0.36 -6.14 9.02
CA THR A 51 -1.39 -5.28 8.43
C THR A 51 -0.73 -4.07 7.79
N ILE A 52 -1.11 -3.75 6.55
CA ILE A 52 -0.55 -2.63 5.80
C ILE A 52 -1.66 -1.62 5.46
N GLY A 53 -1.40 -0.35 5.77
CA GLY A 53 -2.11 0.79 5.19
C GLY A 53 -1.13 1.59 4.33
N LEU A 54 -1.32 1.57 3.01
CA LEU A 54 -0.44 2.25 2.06
C LEU A 54 -1.22 3.26 1.22
N ASN A 55 -0.66 4.45 1.06
CA ASN A 55 -1.09 5.45 0.09
C ASN A 55 0.14 6.05 -0.58
N ALA A 56 0.25 5.88 -1.89
CA ALA A 56 1.15 6.65 -2.73
C ALA A 56 0.35 7.77 -3.40
N TYR A 57 0.85 8.99 -3.33
CA TYR A 57 0.16 10.16 -3.87
C TYR A 57 1.13 11.19 -4.44
N ILE A 58 0.66 11.93 -5.42
CA ILE A 58 1.28 13.15 -5.91
C ILE A 58 0.82 14.28 -4.99
N LYS A 59 1.79 14.94 -4.35
CA LYS A 59 1.56 16.18 -3.60
C LYS A 59 1.96 17.35 -4.51
N PRO A 60 1.10 18.36 -4.69
CA PRO A 60 1.46 19.58 -5.42
C PRO A 60 2.58 20.35 -4.72
#